data_AF-A0A8T6QQS6-F1
#
_entry.id   AF-A0A8T6QQS6-F1
#
_cell.length_a   1.000
_cell.length_b   1.000
_cell.length_c   1.000
_cell.angle_alpha   90.00
_cell.angle_beta   90.00
_cell.angle_gamma   90.00
#
_symmetry.space_group_name_H-M   'P 1'
#
loop_
_entity.id
_entity.type
_entity.pdbx_description
1 polymer ?
#
loop_
_entity_poly.entity_id
_entity_poly.type
_entity_poly.pdbx_seq_one_letter_code
_entity_poly.pdbx_strand_id
1 'polypeptide(L)' 'MFWELCVLYANGREEVLTVFKDLDIALNCVDRIYAQDGYPMHKAYTIRPGSVA' A
#
# COMPACT_ATOMS: atom_id res chain seq x y z
N MET A 1 -13.16 0.22 10.38
CA MET A 1 -11.88 0.92 10.13
C MET A 1 -11.40 0.47 8.77
N PHE A 2 -11.06 1.41 7.88
CA PHE A 2 -10.58 1.07 6.55
C PHE A 2 -9.06 1.21 6.50
N TRP A 3 -8.41 0.46 5.62
CA TRP A 3 -6.97 0.42 5.46
C TRP A 3 -6.63 0.79 4.03
N GLU A 4 -5.91 1.88 3.85
CA GLU A 4 -5.53 2.35 2.52
C GLU A 4 -4.15 1.80 2.19
N LEU A 5 -4.05 1.18 1.01
CA LEU A 5 -2.78 0.84 0.39
C LEU A 5 -2.31 2.05 -0.40
N CYS A 6 -1.22 2.65 0.05
CA CYS A 6 -0.56 3.75 -0.62
C CYS A 6 0.74 3.28 -1.27
N VAL A 7 1.08 3.89 -2.40
CA VAL A 7 2.40 3.79 -3.02
C VAL A 7 3.09 5.14 -2.90
N LEU A 8 4.31 5.12 -2.35
CA LEU A 8 5.20 6.26 -2.28
C LEU A 8 6.29 6.07 -3.34
N TYR A 9 6.33 6.97 -4.32
CA TYR A 9 7.36 6.99 -5.34
C TYR A 9 8.57 7.81 -4.87
N ALA A 10 9.75 7.49 -5.40
CA ALA A 10 11.00 8.20 -5.09
C ALA A 10 10.97 9.69 -5.49
N ASN A 11 10.02 10.11 -6.33
CA ASN A 11 9.79 11.51 -6.68
C ASN A 11 8.99 12.28 -5.61
N GLY A 12 8.65 11.65 -4.48
CA GLY A 12 7.88 12.25 -3.39
C GLY A 12 6.36 12.25 -3.62
N ARG A 13 5.87 11.65 -4.71
CA ARG A 13 4.42 11.45 -4.90
C ARG A 13 3.95 10.26 -4.10
N GLU A 14 2.81 10.44 -3.44
CA GLU A 14 2.06 9.38 -2.79
C GLU A 14 0.70 9.24 -3.46
N GLU A 15 0.31 8.01 -3.75
CA GLU A 15 -1.00 7.70 -4.34
C GLU A 15 -1.67 6.56 -3.58
N VAL A 16 -2.98 6.67 -3.36
CA VAL A 16 -3.79 5.58 -2.81
C VAL A 16 -4.16 4.64 -3.97
N LEU A 17 -3.69 3.40 -3.90
CA LEU A 17 -3.98 2.38 -4.90
C LEU A 17 -5.33 1.72 -4.66
N THR A 18 -5.60 1.35 -3.41
CA THR A 18 -6.85 0.69 -3.05
C THR A 18 -7.13 0.81 -1.55
N VAL A 19 -8.36 0.45 -1.16
CA VAL A 19 -8.82 0.49 0.22
C VAL A 19 -9.37 -0.87 0.61
N PHE A 20 -8.91 -1.38 1.73
CA PHE A 20 -9.31 -2.64 2.33
C PHE A 20 -10.14 -2.42 3.58
N LYS A 21 -11.05 -3.35 3.86
CA LYS A 21 -11.78 -3.39 5.15
C LYS A 21 -11.01 -4.16 6.23
N ASP A 22 -10.05 -4.99 5.82
CA ASP A 22 -9.29 -5.89 6.68
C ASP A 22 -7.79 -5.60 6.54
N LEU A 23 -7.09 -5.51 7.66
CA LEU A 23 -5.65 -5.23 7.70
C LEU A 23 -4.84 -6.40 7.16
N ASP A 24 -5.24 -7.63 7.46
CA ASP A 24 -4.50 -8.84 7.07
C ASP A 24 -4.48 -8.99 5.56
N ILE A 25 -5.64 -8.74 4.93
CA ILE A 25 -5.76 -8.72 3.46
C ILE A 25 -4.91 -7.60 2.86
N ALA A 26 -4.86 -6.42 3.49
CA ALA A 26 -4.07 -5.30 3.01
C ALA A 26 -2.56 -5.61 3.04
N LEU A 27 -2.08 -6.19 4.15
CA LEU A 27 -0.69 -6.61 4.32
C LEU A 27 -0.31 -7.73 3.35
N ASN A 28 -1.17 -8.75 3.21
CA ASN A 28 -0.95 -9.83 2.26
C ASN A 28 -0.90 -9.31 0.81
N CYS A 29 -1.71 -8.31 0.48
CA CYS A 29 -1.63 -7.66 -0.83
C CYS A 29 -0.27 -7.00 -1.07
N VAL A 30 0.26 -6.27 -0.09
CA VAL A 30 1.61 -5.66 -0.15
C VAL A 30 2.68 -6.74 -0.37
N ASP A 31 2.65 -7.81 0.43
CA ASP A 31 3.60 -8.91 0.30
C ASP A 31 3.53 -9.57 -1.08
N ARG A 32 2.33 -9.76 -1.64
CA ARG A 32 2.15 -10.31 -2.99
C ARG A 32 2.64 -9.37 -4.08
N ILE A 33 2.53 -8.05 -3.88
CA ILE A 33 3.10 -7.07 -4.80
C ILE A 33 4.62 -7.16 -4.78
N TYR A 34 5.24 -7.15 -3.59
CA TYR A 34 6.69 -7.31 -3.46
C TYR A 34 7.21 -8.66 -3.96
N ALA A 35 6.43 -9.73 -3.82
CA ALA A 35 6.78 -11.04 -4.37
C ALA A 35 6.73 -11.08 -5.92
N GLN A 36 5.87 -10.28 -6.54
CA GLN A 36 5.70 -10.24 -8.01
C GLN A 36 6.61 -9.22 -8.69
N ASP A 37 6.66 -7.99 -8.20
CA ASP A 37 7.49 -6.89 -8.75
C ASP A 37 8.95 -6.98 -8.28
N GLY A 38 9.25 -7.79 -7.27
CA GLY A 38 10.50 -7.73 -6.52
C GLY A 38 10.49 -6.57 -5.51
N TYR A 39 11.66 -6.20 -4.98
CA TYR A 39 11.83 -5.05 -4.07
C TYR A 39 12.35 -3.84 -4.85
N PRO A 40 11.48 -3.04 -5.50
CA PRO A 40 11.89 -1.88 -6.26
C PRO A 40 12.40 -0.78 -5.31
N MET A 41 13.61 -0.27 -5.56
CA MET A 41 14.19 0.82 -4.76
C MET A 41 13.53 2.19 -5.03
N HIS A 42 12.71 2.31 -6.09
CA HIS A 42 12.13 3.58 -6.54
C HIS A 42 10.66 3.78 -6.11
N LYS A 43 10.04 2.78 -5.46
CA LYS A 43 8.68 2.86 -4.94
C LYS A 43 8.53 2.02 -3.66
N ALA A 44 7.77 2.50 -2.69
CA ALA A 44 7.46 1.80 -1.46
C ALA A 44 5.94 1.67 -1.29
N TYR A 45 5.48 0.49 -0.91
CA TYR A 45 4.08 0.24 -0.61
C TYR A 45 3.86 0.32 0.89
N THR A 46 2.88 1.09 1.35
CA THR A 46 2.58 1.29 2.76
C THR A 46 1.09 1.16 3.02
N ILE A 47 0.73 0.64 4.20
CA ILE A 47 -0.65 0.56 4.66
C ILE A 47 -0.86 1.62 5.74
N ARG A 48 -1.88 2.46 5.57
CA ARG A 48 -2.27 3.43 6.60
C ARG A 48 -3.74 3.27 6.98
N PRO A 49 -4.11 3.58 8.23
CA PRO A 49 -5.51 3.61 8.62
C PRO A 49 -6.21 4.75 7.89
N GLY A 50 -7.13 4.40 7.00
CA GLY A 50 -8.02 5.34 6.34
C GLY A 50 -9.09 5.79 7.32
N SER A 51 -9.04 7.05 7.71
CA SER A 51 -10.19 7.69 8.35
C SER A 51 -11.13 8.07 7.22
N VAL A 52 -12.13 7.22 6.94
CA VAL A 52 -13.29 7.66 6.15
C VAL A 52 -13.86 8.87 6.88
N ALA A 53 -13.64 10.06 6.31
CA ALA A 53 -14.28 11.29 6.70
C ALA A 53 -15.74 11.30 6.21
#